data_AF-A0A448YT75-F1
#
_entry.id   AF-A0A448YT75-F1
#
_cell.length_a   1.000
_cell.length_b   1.000
_cell.length_c   1.000
_cell.angle_alpha   90.00
_cell.angle_beta   90.00
_cell.angle_gamma   90.00
#
_symmetry.space_group_name_H-M   'P 1'
#
loop_
_entity.id
_entity.type
_entity.pdbx_description
1 polymer ?
#
loop_
_entity_poly.entity_id
_entity_poly.type
_entity_poly.pdbx_seq_one_letter_code
_entity_poly.pdbx_strand_id
1 'polypeptide(L)'
;MFQRSTVIASEVLLFLALQWFIDTSATLKEKKRNFVIASSIALSPGFFIIDHIHFQYNGFLFSFLVLSIVNAKLGNHIMCAFWFSVLLCFKHIFMYMAPAFFVYLLSAYCIKRRSFKSSDGICTNFKLLLFDTVKWYNLLQLAAVVLAVFSVAFGPFIYYGEIPQLIKRLFPFSRGLTHAYWAPNFWALYSFVDRVLIQLAKRVPGFEKLICLLLKKSTPIDYSHADSLTRGIVGDVEFLFLPQIQPQHTFLLTLFYEILSLIPLFIRPSYERFLGAITYCAWTSFLFGWHVHEKAVLLMIVPFTFCVVQDRKLLMPFQTLAAASYTSLFPLLFGSAEWLFKALITFVWVVVFQTSFNEVCHFSTTMSRRVGAFDRLNVIYTFMLMPMCGIIQVLNIESRNFLTLQRLEFLRLMCYSVYCSLGIVSSWNSFSWLYFLDDSVWEEKNGDKTDRPERPERSLVNE
;
A
#
# COMPACT_ATOMS: atom_id res chain seq x y z
N MET A 1 -6.78 -17.32 25.36
CA MET A 1 -5.32 -17.35 25.61
C MET A 1 -4.56 -17.99 24.48
N PHE A 2 -4.72 -19.30 24.19
CA PHE A 2 -3.98 -20.02 23.13
C PHE A 2 -3.86 -19.24 21.80
N GLN A 3 -4.98 -18.86 21.19
CA GLN A 3 -5.01 -18.09 19.95
C GLN A 3 -4.19 -16.79 20.01
N ARG A 4 -4.30 -16.01 21.09
CA ARG A 4 -3.52 -14.77 21.25
C ARG A 4 -2.02 -15.06 21.39
N SER A 5 -1.67 -16.11 22.14
CA SER A 5 -0.29 -16.55 22.32
C SER A 5 0.35 -17.00 21.00
N THR A 6 -0.37 -17.69 20.12
CA THR A 6 0.16 -18.11 18.82
C THR A 6 0.44 -16.94 17.89
N VAL A 7 -0.42 -15.90 17.90
CA VAL A 7 -0.17 -14.65 17.14
C VAL A 7 1.10 -13.96 17.66
N ILE A 8 1.21 -13.75 18.97
CA ILE A 8 2.39 -13.12 19.59
C ILE A 8 3.66 -13.93 19.31
N ALA A 9 3.61 -15.26 19.45
CA ALA A 9 4.75 -16.13 19.18
C ALA A 9 5.19 -16.06 17.70
N SER A 10 4.23 -16.02 16.75
CA SER A 10 4.54 -15.90 15.33
C SER A 10 5.14 -14.54 14.96
N GLU A 11 4.77 -13.48 15.68
CA GLU A 11 5.26 -12.12 15.45
C GLU A 11 6.73 -11.94 15.86
N VAL A 12 7.28 -12.83 16.70
CA VAL A 12 8.72 -12.88 16.99
C VAL A 12 9.55 -12.89 15.70
N LEU A 13 9.06 -13.54 14.64
CA LEU A 13 9.72 -13.55 13.34
C LEU A 13 9.84 -12.15 12.71
N LEU A 14 8.85 -11.27 12.93
CA LEU A 14 8.92 -9.87 12.49
C LEU A 14 10.04 -9.12 13.21
N PHE A 15 10.11 -9.25 14.53
CA PHE A 15 11.18 -8.64 15.32
C PHE A 15 12.57 -9.14 14.90
N LEU A 16 12.73 -10.44 14.64
CA LEU A 16 13.98 -11.01 14.14
C LEU A 16 14.35 -10.47 12.75
N ALA A 17 13.39 -10.35 11.83
CA ALA A 17 13.63 -9.80 10.50
C ALA A 17 14.03 -8.31 10.56
N LEU A 18 13.40 -7.54 11.44
CA LEU A 18 13.72 -6.13 11.66
C LEU A 18 15.07 -5.94 12.37
N GLN A 19 15.40 -6.82 13.33
CA GLN A 19 16.72 -6.82 13.97
C GLN A 19 17.81 -7.13 12.93
N TRP A 20 17.59 -8.13 12.08
CA TRP A 20 18.53 -8.44 10.99
C TRP A 20 18.71 -7.26 10.03
N PHE A 21 17.64 -6.51 9.72
CA PHE A 21 17.73 -5.28 8.93
C PHE A 21 18.64 -4.23 9.59
N ILE A 22 18.55 -4.07 10.92
CA ILE A 22 19.41 -3.14 11.67
C ILE A 22 20.86 -3.62 11.66
N ASP A 23 21.12 -4.91 11.89
CA ASP A 23 22.47 -5.47 11.99
C ASP A 23 23.21 -5.49 10.65
N THR A 24 22.47 -5.47 9.54
CA THR A 24 23.01 -5.40 8.17
C THR A 24 23.48 -3.99 7.77
N SER A 25 23.38 -3.00 8.67
CA SER A 25 23.80 -1.63 8.42
C SER A 25 25.32 -1.49 8.37
N ALA A 26 25.85 -0.79 7.36
CA ALA A 26 27.31 -0.61 7.23
C ALA A 26 27.85 0.48 8.17
N THR A 27 27.09 1.56 8.36
CA THR A 27 27.51 2.74 9.15
C THR A 27 26.61 2.96 10.35
N LEU A 28 27.11 3.68 11.37
CA LEU A 28 26.32 4.05 12.55
C LEU A 28 25.11 4.93 12.17
N LYS A 29 25.28 5.84 11.20
CA LYS A 29 24.21 6.69 10.68
C LYS A 29 23.11 5.86 10.02
N GLU A 30 23.50 4.90 9.19
CA GLU A 30 22.56 3.95 8.60
C GLU A 30 21.88 3.07 9.67
N LYS A 31 22.61 2.64 10.70
CA LYS A 31 22.06 1.87 11.82
C LYS A 31 20.99 2.67 12.58
N LYS A 32 21.22 3.96 12.86
CA LYS A 32 20.20 4.85 13.46
C LYS A 32 18.97 4.95 12.57
N ARG A 33 19.15 5.12 11.26
CA ARG A 33 18.06 5.18 10.27
C ARG A 33 17.24 3.88 10.24
N ASN A 34 17.92 2.75 10.14
CA ASN A 34 17.27 1.44 10.08
C ASN A 34 16.58 1.09 11.41
N PHE A 35 17.12 1.52 12.55
CA PHE A 35 16.48 1.40 13.85
C PHE A 35 15.17 2.19 13.93
N VAL A 36 15.12 3.41 13.41
CA VAL A 36 13.87 4.21 13.37
C VAL A 36 12.82 3.54 12.49
N ILE A 37 13.19 3.03 11.30
CA ILE A 37 12.30 2.26 10.42
C ILE A 37 11.77 1.03 11.15
N ALA A 38 12.66 0.24 11.74
CA ALA A 38 12.30 -1.00 12.43
C ALA A 38 11.36 -0.74 13.62
N SER A 39 11.69 0.26 14.44
CA SER A 39 10.87 0.65 15.60
C SER A 39 9.49 1.14 15.15
N SER A 40 9.41 1.88 14.04
CA SER A 40 8.16 2.38 13.45
C SER A 40 7.23 1.24 13.05
N ILE A 41 7.78 0.22 12.37
CA ILE A 41 7.03 -0.98 11.95
C ILE A 41 6.61 -1.79 13.17
N ALA A 42 7.53 -2.07 14.09
CA ALA A 42 7.28 -2.88 15.29
C ALA A 42 6.21 -2.28 16.22
N LEU A 43 6.19 -0.94 16.35
CA LEU A 43 5.22 -0.23 17.20
C LEU A 43 4.01 0.30 16.43
N SER A 44 3.83 -0.11 15.17
CA SER A 44 2.75 0.32 14.30
C SER A 44 1.36 0.04 14.91
N PRO A 45 0.49 1.06 15.07
CA PRO A 45 -0.88 0.88 15.55
C PRO A 45 -1.66 -0.13 14.71
N GLY A 46 -1.35 -0.22 13.41
CA GLY A 46 -2.03 -1.14 12.50
C GLY A 46 -1.78 -2.62 12.83
N PHE A 47 -0.57 -3.03 13.19
CA PHE A 47 -0.32 -4.42 13.63
C PHE A 47 -1.04 -4.69 14.95
N PHE A 48 -0.98 -3.75 15.88
CA PHE A 48 -1.68 -3.90 17.15
C PHE A 48 -3.20 -4.09 16.98
N ILE A 49 -3.85 -3.22 16.21
CA ILE A 49 -5.30 -3.29 15.97
C ILE A 49 -5.66 -4.56 15.20
N ILE A 50 -4.94 -4.86 14.12
CA ILE A 50 -5.34 -5.91 13.19
C ILE A 50 -4.97 -7.31 13.72
N ASP A 51 -3.80 -7.48 14.32
CA ASP A 51 -3.32 -8.80 14.75
C ASP A 51 -3.75 -9.12 16.17
N HIS A 52 -3.46 -8.24 17.13
CA HIS A 52 -3.73 -8.51 18.54
C HIS A 52 -5.18 -8.30 18.96
N ILE A 53 -5.94 -7.46 18.25
CA ILE A 53 -7.38 -7.30 18.52
C ILE A 53 -8.22 -8.06 17.49
N HIS A 54 -8.06 -7.79 16.19
CA HIS A 54 -8.82 -8.46 15.13
C HIS A 54 -8.37 -9.88 14.76
N PHE A 55 -7.38 -10.42 15.47
CA PHE A 55 -6.93 -11.81 15.33
C PHE A 55 -6.50 -12.15 13.90
N GLN A 56 -5.36 -11.60 13.50
CA GLN A 56 -4.71 -11.91 12.24
C GLN A 56 -3.22 -12.17 12.46
N TYR A 57 -2.58 -12.79 11.47
CA TYR A 57 -1.15 -13.11 11.49
C TYR A 57 -0.38 -12.18 10.54
N ASN A 58 -0.73 -10.89 10.44
CA ASN A 58 -0.07 -10.02 9.46
C ASN A 58 1.40 -9.78 9.81
N GLY A 59 1.78 -9.61 11.07
CA GLY A 59 3.17 -9.43 11.48
C GLY A 59 4.06 -10.58 11.01
N PHE A 60 3.59 -11.82 11.17
CA PHE A 60 4.24 -13.02 10.62
C PHE A 60 4.34 -13.02 9.08
N LEU A 61 3.35 -12.47 8.37
CA LEU A 61 3.42 -12.39 6.90
C LEU A 61 4.37 -11.26 6.46
N PHE A 62 4.29 -10.10 7.09
CA PHE A 62 5.16 -8.98 6.80
C PHE A 62 6.62 -9.24 7.18
N SER A 63 6.91 -10.17 8.09
CA SER A 63 8.29 -10.60 8.33
C SER A 63 8.93 -11.19 7.07
N PHE A 64 8.21 -12.01 6.29
CA PHE A 64 8.74 -12.52 5.01
C PHE A 64 8.92 -11.40 3.99
N LEU A 65 8.04 -10.39 3.97
CA LEU A 65 8.22 -9.20 3.13
C LEU A 65 9.50 -8.45 3.51
N VAL A 66 9.70 -8.21 4.81
CA VAL A 66 10.90 -7.55 5.34
C VAL A 66 12.15 -8.36 4.98
N LEU A 67 12.16 -9.68 5.22
CA LEU A 67 13.28 -10.55 4.84
C LEU A 67 13.60 -10.44 3.35
N SER A 68 12.57 -10.39 2.49
CA SER A 68 12.75 -10.23 1.05
C SER A 68 13.36 -8.87 0.69
N ILE A 69 12.87 -7.78 1.30
CA ILE A 69 13.40 -6.41 1.14
C ILE A 69 14.85 -6.32 1.61
N VAL A 70 15.19 -6.90 2.77
CA VAL A 70 16.56 -6.93 3.31
C VAL A 70 17.51 -7.66 2.35
N ASN A 71 17.08 -8.79 1.79
CA ASN A 71 17.88 -9.52 0.79
C ASN A 71 18.03 -8.73 -0.51
N ALA A 72 17.00 -7.98 -0.94
CA ALA A 72 17.12 -7.08 -2.08
C ALA A 72 18.18 -5.99 -1.82
N LYS A 73 18.19 -5.39 -0.62
CA LYS A 73 19.20 -4.41 -0.20
C LYS A 73 20.62 -4.97 -0.23
N LEU A 74 20.78 -6.22 0.21
CA LEU A 74 22.07 -6.94 0.21
C LEU A 74 22.56 -7.34 -1.19
N GLY A 75 21.70 -7.28 -2.22
CA GLY A 75 21.97 -7.82 -3.56
C GLY A 75 21.78 -9.33 -3.67
N ASN A 76 21.20 -9.97 -2.64
CA ASN A 76 20.90 -11.41 -2.63
C ASN A 76 19.57 -11.68 -3.34
N HIS A 77 19.56 -11.54 -4.67
CA HIS A 77 18.34 -11.62 -5.49
C HIS A 77 17.62 -12.98 -5.39
N ILE A 78 18.36 -14.08 -5.23
CA ILE A 78 17.78 -15.42 -5.10
C ILE A 78 16.98 -15.56 -3.80
N MET A 79 17.56 -15.13 -2.67
CA MET A 79 16.89 -15.17 -1.38
C MET A 79 15.73 -14.17 -1.30
N CYS A 80 15.85 -13.02 -1.97
CA CYS A 80 14.74 -12.09 -2.17
C CYS A 80 13.55 -12.79 -2.85
N ALA A 81 13.79 -13.47 -3.98
CA ALA A 81 12.77 -14.22 -4.70
C ALA A 81 12.17 -15.38 -3.88
N PHE A 82 13.01 -16.10 -3.13
CA PHE A 82 12.58 -17.18 -2.25
C PHE A 82 11.59 -16.69 -1.18
N TRP A 83 11.96 -15.67 -0.39
CA TRP A 83 11.11 -15.16 0.68
C TRP A 83 9.81 -14.55 0.17
N PHE A 84 9.85 -13.85 -0.97
CA PHE A 84 8.64 -13.32 -1.58
C PHE A 84 7.72 -14.42 -2.12
N SER A 85 8.27 -15.50 -2.68
CA SER A 85 7.49 -16.66 -3.14
C SER A 85 6.80 -17.38 -1.98
N VAL A 86 7.51 -17.54 -0.85
CA VAL A 86 6.94 -18.09 0.39
C VAL A 86 5.78 -17.22 0.88
N LEU A 87 5.96 -15.90 0.89
CA LEU A 87 4.92 -14.94 1.26
C LEU A 87 3.66 -15.05 0.39
N LEU A 88 3.83 -15.16 -0.93
CA LEU A 88 2.70 -15.33 -1.86
C LEU A 88 1.92 -16.62 -1.59
N CYS A 89 2.61 -17.71 -1.23
CA CYS A 89 1.99 -18.98 -0.88
C CYS A 89 1.20 -18.90 0.43
N PHE A 90 1.66 -18.09 1.40
CA PHE A 90 0.91 -17.86 2.64
C PHE A 90 -0.32 -16.95 2.43
N LYS A 91 -0.19 -15.87 1.65
CA LYS A 91 -1.30 -14.95 1.40
C LYS A 91 -1.18 -14.29 0.03
N HIS A 92 -2.11 -14.62 -0.87
CA HIS A 92 -2.12 -14.13 -2.25
C HIS A 92 -2.33 -12.61 -2.38
N ILE A 93 -2.78 -11.89 -1.34
CA ILE A 93 -2.96 -10.43 -1.39
C ILE A 93 -1.63 -9.69 -1.69
N PHE A 94 -0.49 -10.29 -1.35
CA PHE A 94 0.84 -9.75 -1.66
C PHE A 94 1.14 -9.77 -3.17
N MET A 95 0.29 -10.41 -3.99
CA MET A 95 0.36 -10.36 -5.44
C MET A 95 0.29 -8.92 -5.98
N TYR A 96 -0.31 -7.98 -5.23
CA TYR A 96 -0.29 -6.55 -5.56
C TYR A 96 1.12 -5.98 -5.71
N MET A 97 2.12 -6.53 -5.00
CA MET A 97 3.52 -6.11 -5.12
C MET A 97 4.31 -6.95 -6.13
N ALA A 98 3.78 -8.08 -6.58
CA ALA A 98 4.50 -9.04 -7.42
C ALA A 98 5.05 -8.45 -8.73
N PRO A 99 4.34 -7.55 -9.45
CA PRO A 99 4.88 -6.93 -10.66
C PRO A 99 6.20 -6.17 -10.41
N ALA A 100 6.30 -5.45 -9.29
CA ALA A 100 7.51 -4.71 -8.93
C ALA A 100 8.67 -5.66 -8.57
N PHE A 101 8.41 -6.73 -7.82
CA PHE A 101 9.41 -7.78 -7.55
C PHE A 101 9.90 -8.44 -8.84
N PHE A 102 8.98 -8.81 -9.72
CA PHE A 102 9.31 -9.44 -11.00
C PHE A 102 10.19 -8.53 -11.86
N VAL A 103 9.79 -7.27 -12.07
CA VAL A 103 10.53 -6.30 -12.89
C VAL A 103 11.90 -5.99 -12.29
N TYR A 104 12.00 -5.84 -10.96
CA TYR A 104 13.27 -5.61 -10.28
C TYR A 104 14.22 -6.80 -10.45
N LEU A 105 13.77 -8.03 -10.15
CA LEU A 105 14.60 -9.23 -10.26
C LEU A 105 15.01 -9.48 -11.73
N LEU A 106 14.10 -9.29 -12.68
CA LEU A 106 14.41 -9.41 -14.10
C LEU A 106 15.46 -8.37 -14.53
N SER A 107 15.25 -7.10 -14.21
CA SER A 107 16.08 -5.98 -14.69
C SER A 107 17.42 -5.85 -13.95
N ALA A 108 17.48 -6.19 -12.66
CA ALA A 108 18.69 -6.09 -11.84
C ALA A 108 19.58 -7.35 -11.96
N TYR A 109 18.97 -8.54 -11.97
CA TYR A 109 19.72 -9.80 -11.85
C TYR A 109 19.87 -10.54 -13.18
N CYS A 110 18.82 -10.57 -14.01
CA CYS A 110 18.81 -11.37 -15.24
C CYS A 110 19.36 -10.62 -16.46
N ILE A 111 19.28 -9.28 -16.49
CA ILE A 111 19.68 -8.48 -17.66
C ILE A 111 21.09 -7.88 -17.46
N LYS A 112 22.02 -8.12 -18.40
CA LYS A 112 23.35 -7.49 -18.40
C LYS A 112 23.25 -6.08 -18.99
N ARG A 113 23.36 -5.03 -18.16
CA ARG A 113 23.45 -3.67 -18.69
C ARG A 113 24.81 -3.41 -19.33
N ARG A 114 24.80 -2.98 -20.59
CA ARG A 114 25.90 -2.18 -21.15
C ARG A 114 25.76 -0.75 -20.63
N SER A 115 26.89 -0.09 -20.37
CA SER A 115 26.92 1.35 -20.09
C SER A 115 26.46 2.09 -21.35
N PHE A 116 25.18 2.48 -21.40
CA PHE A 116 24.62 3.21 -22.54
C PHE A 116 25.13 4.66 -22.49
N LYS A 117 25.85 5.08 -23.53
CA LYS A 117 26.16 6.49 -23.76
C LYS A 117 24.86 7.22 -24.14
N SER A 118 24.70 8.44 -23.62
CA SER A 118 23.45 9.23 -23.57
C SER A 118 22.82 9.64 -24.92
N SER A 119 23.25 9.09 -26.07
CA SER A 119 22.89 9.60 -27.40
C SER A 119 21.86 8.77 -28.19
N ASP A 120 21.44 7.60 -27.71
CA ASP A 120 20.54 6.73 -28.48
C ASP A 120 19.08 6.81 -27.99
N GLY A 121 18.13 6.86 -28.93
CA GLY A 121 16.71 7.02 -28.67
C GLY A 121 16.04 5.90 -27.88
N ILE A 122 15.06 6.26 -27.04
CA ILE A 122 14.33 5.39 -26.09
C ILE A 122 13.77 4.11 -26.74
N CYS A 123 13.26 4.20 -27.97
CA CYS A 123 12.57 3.10 -28.64
C CYS A 123 13.52 2.05 -29.23
N THR A 124 14.67 2.48 -29.77
CA THR A 124 15.72 1.59 -30.31
C THR A 124 16.44 0.83 -29.17
N ASN A 125 16.57 1.47 -28.01
CA ASN A 125 17.20 0.89 -26.82
C ASN A 125 16.39 -0.28 -26.22
N PHE A 126 15.05 -0.26 -26.34
CA PHE A 126 14.18 -1.27 -25.72
C PHE A 126 14.27 -2.64 -26.40
N LYS A 127 14.38 -2.68 -27.74
CA LYS A 127 14.52 -3.94 -28.51
C LYS A 127 15.89 -4.59 -28.32
N LEU A 128 16.95 -3.79 -28.29
CA LEU A 128 18.34 -4.26 -28.09
C LEU A 128 18.58 -4.79 -26.67
N LEU A 129 17.84 -4.30 -25.67
CA LEU A 129 18.00 -4.68 -24.26
C LEU A 129 17.33 -6.01 -23.92
N LEU A 130 16.28 -6.44 -24.64
CA LEU A 130 15.44 -7.57 -24.24
C LEU A 130 15.95 -8.96 -24.68
N PHE A 131 16.62 -9.10 -25.83
CA PHE A 131 16.92 -10.44 -26.38
C PHE A 131 18.41 -10.82 -26.37
N ASP A 132 19.33 -9.87 -26.51
CA ASP A 132 20.77 -10.17 -26.67
C ASP A 132 21.58 -10.01 -25.36
N THR A 133 20.92 -9.68 -24.24
CA THR A 133 21.60 -9.36 -22.96
C THR A 133 21.12 -10.18 -21.77
N VAL A 134 20.23 -11.14 -21.97
CA VAL A 134 19.65 -11.96 -20.89
C VAL A 134 20.62 -13.06 -20.46
N LYS A 135 20.94 -13.08 -19.16
CA LYS A 135 21.68 -14.16 -18.51
C LYS A 135 20.72 -15.32 -18.22
N TRP A 136 20.58 -16.24 -19.16
CA TRP A 136 19.70 -17.41 -19.03
C TRP A 136 19.96 -18.24 -17.78
N TYR A 137 21.22 -18.39 -17.35
CA TYR A 137 21.56 -19.09 -16.11
C TYR A 137 20.87 -18.46 -14.88
N ASN A 138 20.98 -17.14 -14.73
CA ASN A 138 20.35 -16.40 -13.62
C ASN A 138 18.82 -16.51 -13.67
N LEU A 139 18.24 -16.42 -14.87
CA LEU A 139 16.80 -16.55 -15.06
C LEU A 139 16.30 -17.95 -14.68
N LEU A 140 16.98 -19.00 -15.15
CA LEU A 140 16.65 -20.39 -14.83
C LEU A 140 16.84 -20.67 -13.34
N GLN A 141 17.88 -20.14 -12.71
CA GLN A 141 18.10 -20.27 -11.27
C GLN A 141 16.98 -19.62 -10.46
N LEU A 142 16.55 -18.42 -10.86
CA LEU A 142 15.43 -17.74 -10.21
C LEU A 142 14.11 -18.48 -10.41
N ALA A 143 13.83 -18.92 -11.64
CA ALA A 143 12.66 -19.72 -11.95
C ALA A 143 12.64 -21.03 -11.16
N ALA A 144 13.78 -21.72 -11.04
CA ALA A 144 13.89 -22.96 -10.27
C ALA A 144 13.53 -22.76 -8.79
N VAL A 145 13.99 -21.67 -8.17
CA VAL A 145 13.66 -21.36 -6.76
C VAL A 145 12.17 -21.06 -6.58
N VAL A 146 11.58 -20.25 -7.46
CA VAL A 146 10.15 -19.96 -7.42
C VAL A 146 9.33 -21.25 -7.62
N LEU A 147 9.65 -22.03 -8.65
CA LEU A 147 8.97 -23.30 -8.93
C LEU A 147 9.11 -24.30 -7.79
N ALA A 148 10.28 -24.38 -7.12
CA ALA A 148 10.48 -25.26 -5.98
C ALA A 148 9.54 -24.89 -4.82
N VAL A 149 9.45 -23.60 -4.47
CA VAL A 149 8.54 -23.14 -3.39
C VAL A 149 7.08 -23.43 -3.73
N PHE A 150 6.64 -23.11 -4.94
CA PHE A 150 5.26 -23.37 -5.37
C PHE A 150 4.96 -24.88 -5.46
N SER A 151 5.94 -25.70 -5.87
CA SER A 151 5.78 -27.16 -5.91
C SER A 151 5.64 -27.75 -4.51
N VAL A 152 6.39 -27.25 -3.52
CA VAL A 152 6.24 -27.68 -2.12
C VAL A 152 4.89 -27.24 -1.55
N ALA A 153 4.45 -26.01 -1.83
CA ALA A 153 3.20 -25.48 -1.31
C ALA A 153 1.95 -26.11 -1.96
N PHE A 154 1.95 -26.26 -3.28
CA PHE A 154 0.78 -26.73 -4.05
C PHE A 154 0.84 -28.21 -4.44
N GLY A 155 2.00 -28.86 -4.34
CA GLY A 155 2.20 -30.27 -4.66
C GLY A 155 1.22 -31.23 -3.98
N PRO A 156 0.94 -31.10 -2.67
CA PRO A 156 -0.07 -31.92 -2.01
C PRO A 156 -1.46 -31.77 -2.64
N PHE A 157 -1.87 -30.55 -3.02
CA PHE A 157 -3.17 -30.32 -3.65
C PHE A 157 -3.25 -30.90 -5.06
N ILE A 158 -2.13 -30.92 -5.80
CA ILE A 158 -2.03 -31.59 -7.09
C ILE A 158 -2.20 -33.10 -6.89
N TYR A 159 -1.50 -33.67 -5.90
CA TYR A 159 -1.58 -35.10 -5.58
C TYR A 159 -3.00 -35.54 -5.21
N TYR A 160 -3.71 -34.74 -4.41
CA TYR A 160 -5.11 -35.02 -4.03
C TYR A 160 -6.15 -34.59 -5.08
N GLY A 161 -5.75 -33.95 -6.19
CA GLY A 161 -6.67 -33.52 -7.25
C GLY A 161 -7.57 -32.31 -6.92
N GLU A 162 -7.27 -31.56 -5.85
CA GLU A 162 -8.13 -30.51 -5.29
C GLU A 162 -7.83 -29.08 -5.81
N ILE A 163 -6.99 -28.95 -6.84
CA ILE A 163 -6.58 -27.66 -7.40
C ILE A 163 -7.77 -26.78 -7.85
N PRO A 164 -8.80 -27.30 -8.56
CA PRO A 164 -9.93 -26.46 -8.97
C PRO A 164 -10.70 -25.87 -7.79
N GLN A 165 -10.84 -26.63 -6.70
CA GLN A 165 -11.50 -26.16 -5.47
C GLN A 165 -10.67 -25.10 -4.76
N LEU A 166 -9.35 -25.29 -4.70
CA LEU A 166 -8.42 -24.32 -4.13
C LEU A 166 -8.48 -22.97 -4.88
N ILE A 167 -8.45 -22.99 -6.22
CA ILE A 167 -8.51 -21.76 -7.05
C ILE A 167 -9.84 -21.01 -6.81
N LYS A 168 -10.98 -21.71 -6.78
CA LYS A 168 -12.29 -21.11 -6.49
C LYS A 168 -12.36 -20.44 -5.12
N ARG A 169 -11.64 -20.97 -4.13
CA ARG A 169 -11.60 -20.40 -2.76
C ARG A 169 -10.59 -19.25 -2.64
N LEU A 170 -9.47 -19.31 -3.35
CA LEU A 170 -8.48 -18.24 -3.37
C LEU A 170 -9.02 -16.98 -4.06
N PHE A 171 -9.74 -17.15 -5.17
CA PHE A 171 -10.31 -16.05 -5.95
C PHE A 171 -11.85 -16.13 -5.99
N PRO A 172 -12.54 -15.72 -4.90
CA PRO A 172 -13.99 -15.69 -4.87
C PRO A 172 -14.53 -14.50 -5.68
N PHE A 173 -15.06 -14.78 -6.88
CA PHE A 173 -15.56 -13.74 -7.79
C PHE A 173 -16.93 -13.15 -7.39
N SER A 174 -17.61 -13.72 -6.39
CA SER A 174 -18.99 -13.37 -6.01
C SER A 174 -19.12 -12.13 -5.11
N ARG A 175 -18.18 -11.18 -5.20
CA ARG A 175 -18.13 -10.06 -4.26
C ARG A 175 -18.23 -8.70 -4.95
N GLY A 176 -19.04 -7.81 -4.38
CA GLY A 176 -19.25 -6.44 -4.87
C GLY A 176 -18.04 -5.50 -4.68
N LEU A 177 -18.11 -4.32 -5.32
CA LEU A 177 -17.03 -3.33 -5.36
C LEU A 177 -16.65 -2.78 -3.98
N THR A 178 -17.64 -2.32 -3.21
CA THR A 178 -17.48 -1.83 -1.84
C THR A 178 -18.30 -2.68 -0.88
N HIS A 179 -17.78 -2.91 0.32
CA HIS A 179 -18.45 -3.63 1.40
C HIS A 179 -19.29 -2.71 2.29
N ALA A 180 -19.96 -3.26 3.30
CA ALA A 180 -20.72 -2.48 4.29
C ALA A 180 -19.90 -1.36 4.97
N TYR A 181 -18.64 -1.63 5.28
CA TYR A 181 -17.65 -0.60 5.61
C TYR A 181 -16.82 -0.30 4.37
N TRP A 182 -16.88 0.94 3.89
CA TRP A 182 -16.10 1.34 2.73
C TRP A 182 -14.63 1.47 3.14
N ALA A 183 -13.77 0.62 2.57
CA ALA A 183 -12.34 0.83 2.65
C ALA A 183 -12.01 2.25 2.13
N PRO A 184 -11.04 2.97 2.73
CA PRO A 184 -10.75 4.36 2.37
C PRO A 184 -9.97 4.47 1.05
N ASN A 185 -10.54 3.96 -0.04
CA ASN A 185 -9.98 3.96 -1.38
C ASN A 185 -10.75 4.92 -2.31
N PHE A 186 -10.39 4.98 -3.59
CA PHE A 186 -11.02 5.88 -4.54
C PHE A 186 -12.54 5.62 -4.68
N TRP A 187 -12.94 4.34 -4.60
CA TRP A 187 -14.33 3.91 -4.73
C TRP A 187 -15.22 4.37 -3.58
N ALA A 188 -14.67 4.64 -2.39
CA ALA A 188 -15.41 5.25 -1.29
C ALA A 188 -15.84 6.68 -1.63
N LEU A 189 -14.96 7.47 -2.26
CA LEU A 189 -15.29 8.82 -2.73
C LEU A 189 -16.30 8.77 -3.87
N TYR A 190 -16.13 7.83 -4.81
CA TYR A 190 -17.06 7.61 -5.90
C TYR A 190 -18.47 7.27 -5.39
N SER A 191 -18.57 6.33 -4.45
CA SER A 191 -19.83 5.96 -3.80
C SER A 191 -20.45 7.11 -3.01
N PHE A 192 -19.62 7.90 -2.31
CA PHE A 192 -20.09 9.09 -1.60
C PHE A 192 -20.68 10.14 -2.54
N VAL A 193 -20.03 10.40 -3.68
CA VAL A 193 -20.57 11.34 -4.69
C VAL A 193 -21.93 10.88 -5.18
N ASP A 194 -22.09 9.61 -5.57
CA ASP A 194 -23.39 9.07 -6.00
C ASP A 194 -24.47 9.28 -4.92
N ARG A 195 -24.13 9.06 -3.65
CA ARG A 195 -25.04 9.28 -2.51
C ARG A 195 -25.43 10.75 -2.31
N VAL A 196 -24.48 11.68 -2.46
CA VAL A 196 -24.77 13.12 -2.41
C VAL A 196 -25.70 13.51 -3.57
N LEU A 197 -25.45 12.99 -4.78
CA LEU A 197 -26.30 13.25 -5.95
C LEU A 197 -27.74 12.74 -5.73
N ILE A 198 -27.91 11.54 -5.17
CA ILE A 198 -29.24 11.01 -4.81
C ILE A 198 -29.94 11.92 -3.80
N GLN A 199 -29.23 12.38 -2.77
CA GLN A 199 -29.82 13.22 -1.74
C GLN A 199 -30.22 14.60 -2.26
N LEU A 200 -29.42 15.17 -3.17
CA LEU A 200 -29.72 16.43 -3.85
C LEU A 200 -30.90 16.28 -4.81
N ALA A 201 -30.97 15.19 -5.58
CA ALA A 201 -32.08 14.89 -6.47
C ALA A 201 -33.41 14.73 -5.71
N LYS A 202 -33.39 14.10 -4.53
CA LYS A 202 -34.58 13.95 -3.67
C LYS A 202 -35.03 15.26 -3.01
N ARG A 203 -34.12 16.19 -2.70
CA ARG A 203 -34.42 17.41 -1.92
C ARG A 203 -34.63 18.67 -2.76
N VAL A 204 -34.01 18.76 -3.94
CA VAL A 204 -34.04 19.97 -4.77
C VAL A 204 -34.94 19.74 -6.00
N PRO A 205 -36.10 20.42 -6.08
CA PRO A 205 -36.99 20.29 -7.23
C PRO A 205 -36.29 20.67 -8.54
N GLY A 206 -36.35 19.81 -9.55
CA GLY A 206 -35.74 20.04 -10.87
C GLY A 206 -34.27 19.64 -11.03
N PHE A 207 -33.56 19.33 -9.93
CA PHE A 207 -32.16 18.89 -9.99
C PHE A 207 -32.00 17.54 -10.69
N GLU A 208 -32.96 16.63 -10.52
CA GLU A 208 -32.98 15.34 -11.24
C GLU A 208 -32.95 15.54 -12.77
N LYS A 209 -33.79 16.43 -13.30
CA LYS A 209 -33.84 16.72 -14.74
C LYS A 209 -32.51 17.30 -15.24
N LEU A 210 -31.90 18.21 -14.47
CA LEU A 210 -30.61 18.82 -14.80
C LEU A 210 -29.49 17.76 -14.86
N ILE A 211 -29.40 16.91 -13.86
CA ILE A 211 -28.36 15.87 -13.79
C ILE A 211 -28.58 14.79 -14.85
N CYS A 212 -29.82 14.34 -15.06
CA CYS A 212 -30.11 13.37 -16.11
C CYS A 212 -29.78 13.91 -17.50
N LEU A 213 -29.96 15.22 -17.72
CA LEU A 213 -29.54 15.87 -18.96
C LEU A 213 -28.01 15.93 -19.09
N LEU A 214 -27.29 16.29 -18.03
CA LEU A 214 -25.82 16.33 -18.01
C LEU A 214 -25.20 14.94 -18.20
N LEU A 215 -25.76 13.92 -17.56
CA LEU A 215 -25.29 12.53 -17.60
C LEU A 215 -25.91 11.71 -18.74
N LYS A 216 -26.75 12.32 -19.59
CA LYS A 216 -27.45 11.68 -20.72
C LYS A 216 -28.22 10.41 -20.31
N LYS A 217 -28.96 10.45 -19.20
CA LYS A 217 -29.73 9.31 -18.65
C LYS A 217 -31.24 9.53 -18.82
N SER A 218 -32.00 8.46 -19.03
CA SER A 218 -33.46 8.52 -19.18
C SER A 218 -34.15 8.84 -17.84
N THR A 219 -35.22 9.62 -17.91
CA THR A 219 -36.11 9.93 -16.77
C THR A 219 -37.44 9.18 -16.94
N PRO A 220 -38.13 8.79 -15.85
CA PRO A 220 -37.76 8.93 -14.43
C PRO A 220 -36.78 7.84 -13.96
N ILE A 221 -35.96 8.16 -12.97
CA ILE A 221 -35.08 7.18 -12.33
C ILE A 221 -35.87 6.43 -11.26
N ASP A 222 -35.80 5.10 -11.27
CA ASP A 222 -36.36 4.29 -10.20
C ASP A 222 -35.47 4.35 -8.95
N TYR A 223 -36.00 4.91 -7.87
CA TYR A 223 -35.30 5.04 -6.58
C TYR A 223 -35.47 3.80 -5.68
N SER A 224 -36.20 2.77 -6.12
CA SER A 224 -36.47 1.54 -5.35
C SER A 224 -35.19 0.85 -4.85
N HIS A 225 -34.11 0.90 -5.64
CA HIS A 225 -32.81 0.32 -5.32
C HIS A 225 -31.87 1.27 -4.55
N ALA A 226 -32.27 2.52 -4.28
CA ALA A 226 -31.42 3.49 -3.59
C ALA A 226 -31.13 3.09 -2.13
N ASP A 227 -31.95 2.25 -1.50
CA ASP A 227 -31.79 1.86 -0.11
C ASP A 227 -30.93 0.58 0.09
N SER A 228 -30.37 0.01 -0.98
CA SER A 228 -29.60 -1.24 -0.91
C SER A 228 -28.27 -1.09 -0.12
N LEU A 229 -27.55 0.03 -0.29
CA LEU A 229 -26.24 0.24 0.38
C LEU A 229 -26.36 0.67 1.86
N THR A 230 -27.54 1.12 2.30
CA THR A 230 -27.76 1.58 3.69
C THR A 230 -28.13 0.44 4.63
N ARG A 231 -28.35 -0.78 4.11
CA ARG A 231 -28.73 -1.95 4.92
C ARG A 231 -27.53 -2.70 5.51
N GLY A 232 -26.30 -2.33 5.18
CA GLY A 232 -25.09 -3.00 5.67
C GLY A 232 -24.96 -4.47 5.23
N ILE A 233 -25.79 -4.91 4.27
CA ILE A 233 -25.71 -6.23 3.67
C ILE A 233 -24.66 -6.18 2.57
N VAL A 234 -23.78 -7.18 2.52
CA VAL A 234 -22.81 -7.37 1.44
C VAL A 234 -23.59 -7.66 0.16
N GLY A 235 -23.84 -6.63 -0.64
CA GLY A 235 -24.54 -6.70 -1.92
C GLY A 235 -23.81 -5.90 -2.99
N ASP A 236 -24.16 -6.13 -4.24
CA ASP A 236 -23.61 -5.38 -5.36
C ASP A 236 -24.06 -3.92 -5.29
N VAL A 237 -23.07 -3.03 -5.39
CA VAL A 237 -23.26 -1.58 -5.29
C VAL A 237 -23.77 -1.11 -6.64
N GLU A 238 -25.08 -0.89 -6.74
CA GLU A 238 -25.66 -0.27 -7.92
C GLU A 238 -25.60 1.25 -7.80
N PHE A 239 -24.81 1.89 -8.67
CA PHE A 239 -24.77 3.34 -8.81
C PHE A 239 -25.97 3.88 -9.57
N LEU A 240 -26.67 4.85 -8.99
CA LEU A 240 -27.92 5.34 -9.53
C LEU A 240 -27.71 6.46 -10.56
N PHE A 241 -26.75 7.36 -10.30
CA PHE A 241 -26.39 8.43 -11.23
C PHE A 241 -25.07 8.13 -11.93
N LEU A 242 -24.07 7.68 -11.17
CA LEU A 242 -22.75 7.40 -11.72
C LEU A 242 -22.73 6.11 -12.57
N PRO A 243 -21.77 5.99 -13.52
CA PRO A 243 -21.57 4.77 -14.29
C PRO A 243 -21.32 3.52 -13.43
N GLN A 244 -21.89 2.38 -13.85
CA GLN A 244 -21.60 1.12 -13.18
C GLN A 244 -20.15 0.69 -13.45
N ILE A 245 -19.45 0.36 -12.38
CA ILE A 245 -18.05 -0.07 -12.43
C ILE A 245 -18.04 -1.61 -12.41
N GLN A 246 -17.43 -2.21 -13.44
CA GLN A 246 -17.23 -3.65 -13.51
C GLN A 246 -15.80 -4.01 -13.04
N PRO A 247 -15.57 -5.26 -12.60
CA PRO A 247 -14.23 -5.73 -12.22
C PRO A 247 -13.17 -5.48 -13.29
N GLN A 248 -13.53 -5.60 -14.57
CA GLN A 248 -12.64 -5.35 -15.70
C GLN A 248 -12.12 -3.91 -15.73
N HIS A 249 -12.98 -2.91 -15.46
CA HIS A 249 -12.58 -1.51 -15.43
C HIS A 249 -11.55 -1.25 -14.33
N THR A 250 -11.80 -1.79 -13.13
CA THR A 250 -10.89 -1.64 -11.98
C THR A 250 -9.55 -2.33 -12.21
N PHE A 251 -9.57 -3.50 -12.84
CA PHE A 251 -8.36 -4.24 -13.20
C PHE A 251 -7.51 -3.46 -14.21
N LEU A 252 -8.11 -2.96 -15.29
CA LEU A 252 -7.41 -2.18 -16.30
C LEU A 252 -6.83 -0.88 -15.72
N LEU A 253 -7.59 -0.18 -14.87
CA LEU A 253 -7.14 1.05 -14.21
C LEU A 253 -5.97 0.79 -13.26
N THR A 254 -6.06 -0.28 -12.46
CA THR A 254 -4.98 -0.72 -11.56
C THR A 254 -3.73 -1.07 -12.35
N LEU A 255 -3.88 -1.91 -13.38
CA LEU A 255 -2.79 -2.35 -14.25
C LEU A 255 -2.11 -1.17 -14.96
N PHE A 256 -2.89 -0.18 -15.43
CA PHE A 256 -2.36 1.02 -16.07
C PHE A 256 -1.39 1.76 -15.16
N TYR A 257 -1.80 2.08 -13.92
CA TYR A 257 -0.96 2.79 -12.98
C TYR A 257 0.21 1.95 -12.44
N GLU A 258 0.02 0.64 -12.28
CA GLU A 258 1.12 -0.27 -11.95
C GLU A 258 2.19 -0.25 -13.04
N ILE A 259 1.82 -0.43 -14.31
CA ILE A 259 2.76 -0.38 -15.44
C ILE A 259 3.55 0.94 -15.46
N LEU A 260 2.89 2.08 -15.23
CA LEU A 260 3.59 3.37 -15.16
C LEU A 260 4.70 3.34 -14.11
N SER A 261 4.46 2.76 -12.94
CA SER A 261 5.47 2.67 -11.87
C SER A 261 6.64 1.72 -12.21
N LEU A 262 6.37 0.70 -13.03
CA LEU A 262 7.36 -0.32 -13.42
C LEU A 262 8.33 0.18 -14.49
N ILE A 263 7.92 1.14 -15.33
CA ILE A 263 8.78 1.66 -16.41
C ILE A 263 10.08 2.27 -15.85
N PRO A 264 10.07 3.23 -14.88
CA PRO A 264 11.30 3.76 -14.30
C PRO A 264 12.17 2.70 -13.62
N LEU A 265 11.55 1.74 -12.93
CA LEU A 265 12.23 0.62 -12.27
C LEU A 265 12.94 -0.29 -13.29
N PHE A 266 12.27 -0.60 -14.40
CA PHE A 266 12.85 -1.43 -15.45
C PHE A 266 14.04 -0.73 -16.11
N ILE A 267 13.96 0.59 -16.33
CA ILE A 267 15.04 1.37 -16.96
C ILE A 267 16.24 1.50 -16.03
N ARG A 268 16.02 1.88 -14.76
CA ARG A 268 17.06 2.06 -13.72
C ARG A 268 16.69 1.28 -12.44
N PRO A 269 17.04 0.00 -12.33
CA PRO A 269 16.77 -0.78 -11.13
C PRO A 269 17.81 -0.42 -10.07
N SER A 270 17.39 0.41 -9.14
CA SER A 270 18.05 0.61 -7.86
C SER A 270 17.20 0.01 -6.75
N TYR A 271 17.81 -0.22 -5.58
CA TYR A 271 17.07 -0.64 -4.40
C TYR A 271 16.01 0.41 -4.01
N GLU A 272 16.34 1.69 -4.17
CA GLU A 272 15.48 2.82 -3.85
C GLU A 272 14.24 2.86 -4.76
N ARG A 273 14.44 2.70 -6.08
CA ARG A 273 13.33 2.62 -7.04
C ARG A 273 12.52 1.36 -6.86
N PHE A 274 13.15 0.25 -6.48
CA PHE A 274 12.45 -0.98 -6.15
C PHE A 274 11.50 -0.78 -4.97
N LEU A 275 11.97 -0.16 -3.87
CA LEU A 275 11.14 0.20 -2.73
C LEU A 275 9.99 1.16 -3.13
N GLY A 276 10.30 2.16 -3.95
CA GLY A 276 9.30 3.09 -4.49
C GLY A 276 8.23 2.37 -5.32
N ALA A 277 8.64 1.44 -6.19
CA ALA A 277 7.75 0.67 -7.05
C ALA A 277 6.86 -0.31 -6.27
N ILE A 278 7.39 -1.07 -5.31
CA ILE A 278 6.55 -1.96 -4.47
C ILE A 278 5.53 -1.16 -3.68
N THR A 279 5.92 0.03 -3.19
CA THR A 279 5.02 0.96 -2.48
C THR A 279 3.94 1.45 -3.43
N TYR A 280 4.32 1.90 -4.64
CA TYR A 280 3.39 2.42 -5.63
C TYR A 280 2.40 1.34 -6.09
N CYS A 281 2.88 0.13 -6.43
CA CYS A 281 2.02 -0.97 -6.84
C CYS A 281 0.99 -1.31 -5.75
N ALA A 282 1.44 -1.52 -4.50
CA ALA A 282 0.53 -1.77 -3.38
C ALA A 282 -0.52 -0.65 -3.21
N TRP A 283 -0.11 0.60 -3.42
CA TRP A 283 -0.99 1.77 -3.29
C TRP A 283 -2.02 1.86 -4.40
N THR A 284 -1.60 1.61 -5.63
CA THR A 284 -2.48 1.55 -6.80
C THR A 284 -3.49 0.42 -6.67
N SER A 285 -3.09 -0.80 -6.29
CA SER A 285 -4.04 -1.89 -6.08
C SER A 285 -4.99 -1.62 -4.93
N PHE A 286 -4.56 -0.91 -3.88
CA PHE A 286 -5.47 -0.49 -2.79
C PHE A 286 -6.49 0.56 -3.25
N LEU A 287 -6.06 1.56 -4.01
CA LEU A 287 -6.91 2.67 -4.45
C LEU A 287 -7.94 2.25 -5.49
N PHE A 288 -7.52 1.49 -6.49
CA PHE A 288 -8.31 1.19 -7.68
C PHE A 288 -8.72 -0.28 -7.79
N GLY A 289 -8.27 -1.15 -6.90
CA GLY A 289 -8.62 -2.57 -6.93
C GLY A 289 -10.12 -2.81 -6.73
N TRP A 290 -10.61 -3.88 -7.36
CA TRP A 290 -11.91 -4.44 -7.03
C TRP A 290 -11.84 -5.04 -5.63
N HIS A 291 -12.82 -4.74 -4.78
CA HIS A 291 -13.00 -5.45 -3.53
C HIS A 291 -11.84 -5.33 -2.52
N VAL A 292 -11.44 -4.10 -2.23
CA VAL A 292 -10.37 -3.83 -1.25
C VAL A 292 -10.94 -3.67 0.15
N HIS A 293 -10.25 -4.22 1.15
CA HIS A 293 -10.58 -4.10 2.56
C HIS A 293 -9.70 -3.03 3.22
N GLU A 294 -10.24 -2.35 4.23
CA GLU A 294 -9.51 -1.35 5.04
C GLU A 294 -8.22 -1.92 5.64
N LYS A 295 -8.19 -3.22 5.97
CA LYS A 295 -7.01 -3.90 6.55
C LYS A 295 -5.84 -3.96 5.58
N ALA A 296 -6.07 -3.83 4.28
CA ALA A 296 -5.03 -3.87 3.27
C ALA A 296 -4.13 -2.61 3.29
N VAL A 297 -4.44 -1.58 4.08
CA VAL A 297 -3.60 -0.38 4.21
C VAL A 297 -2.16 -0.67 4.63
N LEU A 298 -1.93 -1.74 5.40
CA LEU A 298 -0.59 -2.16 5.80
C LEU A 298 0.32 -2.50 4.60
N LEU A 299 -0.26 -2.97 3.48
CA LEU A 299 0.50 -3.30 2.27
C LEU A 299 1.19 -2.09 1.67
N MET A 300 0.65 -0.88 1.90
CA MET A 300 1.25 0.38 1.45
C MET A 300 2.19 0.96 2.51
N ILE A 301 1.76 0.98 3.77
CA ILE A 301 2.50 1.66 4.86
C ILE A 301 3.85 1.01 5.11
N VAL A 302 3.90 -0.34 5.18
CA VAL A 302 5.13 -1.06 5.51
C VAL A 302 6.24 -0.77 4.48
N PRO A 303 6.05 -1.00 3.16
CA PRO A 303 7.09 -0.66 2.19
C PRO A 303 7.37 0.85 2.15
N PHE A 304 6.37 1.72 2.33
CA PHE A 304 6.63 3.16 2.34
C PHE A 304 7.51 3.60 3.52
N THR A 305 7.42 2.90 4.66
CA THR A 305 8.29 3.14 5.83
C THR A 305 9.77 2.90 5.50
N PHE A 306 10.09 1.99 4.58
CA PHE A 306 11.46 1.81 4.10
C PHE A 306 11.90 2.92 3.13
N CYS A 307 10.99 3.53 2.36
CA CYS A 307 11.32 4.61 1.43
C CYS A 307 11.49 5.96 2.13
N VAL A 308 10.73 6.26 3.19
CA VAL A 308 10.60 7.62 3.75
C VAL A 308 11.95 8.26 4.15
N VAL A 309 12.92 7.44 4.54
CA VAL A 309 14.24 7.90 4.97
C VAL A 309 15.15 8.37 3.83
N GLN A 310 14.80 8.06 2.57
CA GLN A 310 15.59 8.43 1.39
C GLN A 310 15.63 9.94 1.19
N ASP A 311 14.49 10.62 1.39
CA ASP A 311 14.40 12.06 1.23
C ASP A 311 13.32 12.65 2.14
N ARG A 312 13.61 13.80 2.76
CA ARG A 312 12.66 14.53 3.58
C ARG A 312 11.36 14.91 2.84
N LYS A 313 11.39 15.06 1.52
CA LYS A 313 10.18 15.30 0.69
C LYS A 313 9.13 14.18 0.82
N LEU A 314 9.55 12.95 1.11
CA LEU A 314 8.65 11.81 1.30
C LEU A 314 7.95 11.80 2.67
N LEU A 315 8.45 12.59 3.63
CA LEU A 315 7.98 12.57 5.01
C LEU A 315 6.53 13.03 5.14
N MET A 316 6.16 14.12 4.46
CA MET A 316 4.81 14.68 4.57
C MET A 316 3.75 13.76 3.95
N PRO A 317 3.93 13.20 2.73
CA PRO A 317 3.04 12.16 2.21
C PRO A 317 2.97 10.94 3.14
N PHE A 318 4.10 10.45 3.64
CA PHE A 318 4.12 9.30 4.55
C PHE A 318 3.28 9.52 5.81
N GLN A 319 3.40 10.69 6.45
CA GLN A 319 2.64 11.04 7.64
C GLN A 319 1.13 11.10 7.35
N THR A 320 0.73 11.74 6.25
CA THR A 320 -0.68 11.78 5.85
C THR A 320 -1.23 10.39 5.59
N LEU A 321 -0.49 9.54 4.85
CA LEU A 321 -0.90 8.16 4.59
C LEU A 321 -1.05 7.40 5.90
N ALA A 322 -0.05 7.43 6.78
CA ALA A 322 -0.06 6.66 8.02
C ALA A 322 -1.20 7.12 8.94
N ALA A 323 -1.38 8.43 9.12
CA ALA A 323 -2.45 9.00 9.94
C ALA A 323 -3.85 8.63 9.39
N ALA A 324 -4.08 8.80 8.09
CA ALA A 324 -5.35 8.44 7.45
C ALA A 324 -5.61 6.92 7.54
N SER A 325 -4.58 6.11 7.29
CA SER A 325 -4.71 4.66 7.27
C SER A 325 -4.97 4.07 8.65
N TYR A 326 -4.22 4.45 9.68
CA TYR A 326 -4.47 3.95 11.04
C TYR A 326 -5.81 4.42 11.58
N THR A 327 -6.20 5.67 11.30
CA THR A 327 -7.51 6.19 11.72
C THR A 327 -8.66 5.44 11.02
N SER A 328 -8.47 5.01 9.76
CA SER A 328 -9.46 4.18 9.06
C SER A 328 -9.66 2.78 9.67
N LEU A 329 -8.74 2.32 10.52
CA LEU A 329 -8.91 1.06 11.24
C LEU A 329 -9.73 1.22 12.53
N PHE A 330 -10.00 2.46 12.96
CA PHE A 330 -10.72 2.70 14.22
C PHE A 330 -12.12 2.10 14.24
N PRO A 331 -12.92 2.14 13.16
CA PRO A 331 -14.25 1.53 13.16
C PRO A 331 -14.25 0.02 13.39
N LEU A 332 -13.13 -0.67 13.15
CA LEU A 332 -13.01 -2.10 13.42
C LEU A 332 -13.14 -2.38 14.93
N LEU A 333 -12.69 -1.45 15.77
CA LEU A 333 -12.82 -1.48 17.22
C LEU A 333 -14.07 -0.71 17.66
N PHE A 334 -15.21 -1.39 17.71
CA PHE A 334 -16.52 -0.82 18.05
C PHE A 334 -16.69 -0.51 19.55
N GLY A 335 -15.81 -1.03 20.42
CA GLY A 335 -15.88 -0.83 21.87
C GLY A 335 -15.62 0.63 22.28
N SER A 336 -16.60 1.26 22.94
CA SER A 336 -16.45 2.64 23.45
C SER A 336 -15.31 2.80 24.47
N ALA A 337 -15.04 1.77 25.29
CA ALA A 337 -13.94 1.74 26.26
C ALA A 337 -12.56 1.67 25.59
N GLU A 338 -12.47 1.18 24.35
CA GLU A 338 -11.22 0.98 23.61
C GLU A 338 -10.87 2.21 22.74
N TRP A 339 -11.76 3.22 22.69
CA TRP A 339 -11.55 4.39 21.84
C TRP A 339 -10.36 5.24 22.29
N LEU A 340 -10.26 5.52 23.59
CA LEU A 340 -9.14 6.28 24.13
C LEU A 340 -7.82 5.56 23.84
N PHE A 341 -7.81 4.24 24.01
CA PHE A 341 -6.64 3.41 23.75
C PHE A 341 -6.17 3.52 22.29
N LYS A 342 -7.06 3.27 21.31
CA LYS A 342 -6.69 3.32 19.87
C LYS A 342 -6.30 4.74 19.40
N ALA A 343 -6.94 5.77 19.95
CA ALA A 343 -6.59 7.16 19.67
C ALA A 343 -5.21 7.52 20.25
N LEU A 344 -4.93 7.16 21.51
CA LEU A 344 -3.66 7.45 22.17
C LEU A 344 -2.48 6.72 21.50
N ILE A 345 -2.60 5.42 21.22
CA ILE A 345 -1.50 4.67 20.60
C ILE A 345 -1.16 5.25 19.21
N THR A 346 -2.18 5.64 18.44
CA THR A 346 -1.99 6.23 17.11
C THR A 346 -1.39 7.63 17.22
N PHE A 347 -1.89 8.47 18.15
CA PHE A 347 -1.38 9.81 18.36
C PHE A 347 0.09 9.80 18.82
N VAL A 348 0.42 8.98 19.82
CA VAL A 348 1.79 8.83 20.33
C VAL A 348 2.72 8.33 19.23
N TRP A 349 2.30 7.32 18.46
CA TRP A 349 3.09 6.82 17.34
C TRP A 349 3.36 7.93 16.30
N VAL A 350 2.33 8.70 15.91
CA VAL A 350 2.49 9.78 14.93
C VAL A 350 3.49 10.83 15.43
N VAL A 351 3.38 11.28 16.69
CA VAL A 351 4.27 12.30 17.26
C VAL A 351 5.72 11.80 17.37
N VAL A 352 5.92 10.59 17.89
CA VAL A 352 7.25 10.01 18.09
C VAL A 352 7.94 9.74 16.76
N PHE A 353 7.24 9.15 15.79
CA PHE A 353 7.86 8.81 14.51
C PHE A 353 7.97 10.00 13.56
N GLN A 354 7.11 11.01 13.67
CA GLN A 354 7.30 12.28 12.96
C GLN A 354 8.62 12.95 13.35
N THR A 355 8.90 13.05 14.64
CA THR A 355 10.16 13.64 15.14
C THR A 355 11.36 12.77 14.77
N SER A 356 11.27 11.46 15.01
CA SER A 356 12.33 10.51 14.70
C SER A 356 12.70 10.46 13.21
N PHE A 357 11.70 10.41 12.31
CA PHE A 357 11.97 10.43 10.87
C PHE A 357 12.56 11.75 10.40
N ASN A 358 12.10 12.88 10.93
CA ASN A 358 12.65 14.19 10.59
C ASN A 358 14.14 14.33 10.96
N GLU A 359 14.62 13.61 11.98
CA GLU A 359 16.06 13.57 12.31
C GLU A 359 16.90 12.70 11.39
N VAL A 360 16.35 11.60 10.87
CA VAL A 360 17.13 10.60 10.11
C VAL A 360 17.00 10.72 8.59
N CYS A 361 15.97 11.42 8.08
CA CYS A 361 15.79 11.66 6.66
C CYS A 361 16.93 12.51 6.09
N HIS A 362 17.36 12.20 4.86
CA HIS A 362 18.32 13.04 4.15
C HIS A 362 17.69 14.38 3.73
N PHE A 363 18.39 15.47 4.02
CA PHE A 363 18.00 16.80 3.57
C PHE A 363 18.29 16.98 2.07
N SER A 364 17.31 17.50 1.34
CA SER A 364 17.47 17.99 -0.03
C SER A 364 17.25 19.50 -0.03
N THR A 365 18.15 20.24 -0.68
CA THR A 365 18.13 21.71 -0.76
C THR A 365 17.14 22.24 -1.80
N THR A 366 16.66 21.37 -2.70
CA THR A 366 15.79 21.77 -3.82
C THR A 366 14.33 21.45 -3.52
N MET A 367 13.54 22.44 -3.09
CA MET A 367 12.08 22.32 -2.97
C MET A 367 11.38 22.96 -4.18
N SER A 368 10.59 22.16 -4.91
CA SER A 368 9.72 22.66 -5.98
C SER A 368 8.45 23.30 -5.41
N ARG A 369 8.00 24.42 -6.00
CA ARG A 369 6.79 25.15 -5.59
C ARG A 369 5.52 24.29 -5.56
N ARG A 370 5.42 23.27 -6.42
CA ARG A 370 4.27 22.34 -6.45
C ARG A 370 4.27 21.35 -5.29
N VAL A 371 5.44 20.86 -4.89
CA VAL A 371 5.59 20.00 -3.70
C VAL A 371 5.06 20.76 -2.47
N GLY A 372 5.41 22.04 -2.33
CA GLY A 372 4.88 22.89 -1.26
C GLY A 372 3.36 23.15 -1.30
N ALA A 373 2.67 22.95 -2.42
CA ALA A 373 1.21 23.05 -2.47
C ALA A 373 0.55 21.78 -1.91
N PHE A 374 1.03 20.60 -2.35
CA PHE A 374 0.57 19.31 -1.83
C PHE A 374 0.88 19.16 -0.34
N ASP A 375 2.06 19.59 0.10
CA ASP A 375 2.44 19.55 1.51
C ASP A 375 1.48 20.40 2.37
N ARG A 376 1.09 21.58 1.91
CA ARG A 376 0.10 22.41 2.62
C ARG A 376 -1.26 21.73 2.74
N LEU A 377 -1.73 21.09 1.67
CA LEU A 377 -2.98 20.32 1.71
C LEU A 377 -2.90 19.15 2.71
N ASN A 378 -1.78 18.44 2.70
CA ASN A 378 -1.48 17.34 3.64
C ASN A 378 -1.43 17.83 5.11
N VAL A 379 -0.89 19.03 5.36
CA VAL A 379 -0.84 19.61 6.71
C VAL A 379 -2.25 19.97 7.19
N ILE A 380 -3.01 20.67 6.34
CA ILE A 380 -4.40 21.05 6.65
C ILE A 380 -5.24 19.81 6.93
N TYR A 381 -5.09 18.76 6.12
CA TYR A 381 -5.72 17.48 6.33
C TYR A 381 -5.37 16.88 7.70
N THR A 382 -4.07 16.74 7.99
CA THR A 382 -3.61 16.11 9.24
C THR A 382 -4.10 16.88 10.46
N PHE A 383 -4.12 18.22 10.39
CA PHE A 383 -4.66 19.06 11.44
C PHE A 383 -6.17 18.85 11.65
N MET A 384 -6.93 18.73 10.57
CA MET A 384 -8.39 18.54 10.62
C MET A 384 -8.82 17.10 10.98
N LEU A 385 -7.90 16.13 10.96
CA LEU A 385 -8.17 14.74 11.34
C LEU A 385 -8.55 14.59 12.82
N MET A 386 -7.89 15.35 13.70
CA MET A 386 -8.14 15.33 15.15
C MET A 386 -9.55 15.83 15.52
N PRO A 387 -9.99 17.03 15.09
CA PRO A 387 -11.36 17.48 15.39
C PRO A 387 -12.41 16.58 14.73
N MET A 388 -12.15 16.04 13.54
CA MET A 388 -13.04 15.07 12.90
C MET A 388 -13.24 13.82 13.78
N CYS A 389 -12.15 13.24 14.31
CA CYS A 389 -12.24 12.08 15.22
C CYS A 389 -12.98 12.42 16.52
N GLY A 390 -12.74 13.62 17.06
CA GLY A 390 -13.42 14.11 18.27
C GLY A 390 -14.94 14.25 18.05
N ILE A 391 -15.35 14.88 16.95
CA ILE A 391 -16.76 15.04 16.59
C ILE A 391 -17.46 13.69 16.44
N ILE A 392 -16.83 12.72 15.75
CA ILE A 392 -17.43 11.39 15.59
C ILE A 392 -17.58 10.69 16.95
N GLN A 393 -16.61 10.84 17.84
CA GLN A 393 -16.70 10.24 19.17
C GLN A 393 -17.80 10.88 20.02
N VAL A 394 -17.97 12.20 19.96
CA VAL A 394 -19.09 12.90 20.61
C VAL A 394 -20.42 12.39 20.05
N LEU A 395 -20.55 12.28 18.73
CA LEU A 395 -21.74 11.72 18.07
C LEU A 395 -22.01 10.26 18.50
N ASN A 396 -20.96 9.48 18.75
CA ASN A 396 -21.08 8.10 19.22
C ASN A 396 -21.59 8.05 20.67
N ILE A 397 -21.08 8.91 21.55
CA ILE A 397 -21.52 9.00 22.95
C ILE A 397 -22.99 9.46 23.01
N GLU A 398 -23.33 10.53 22.30
CA GLU A 398 -24.69 11.08 22.26
C GLU A 398 -25.71 10.17 21.58
N SER A 399 -25.27 9.21 20.77
CA SER A 399 -26.17 8.20 20.20
C SER A 399 -26.85 7.34 21.27
N ARG A 400 -26.33 7.27 22.50
CA ARG A 400 -27.02 6.60 23.62
C ARG A 400 -28.26 7.36 24.07
N ASN A 401 -28.24 8.69 23.96
CA ASN A 401 -29.30 9.57 24.45
C ASN A 401 -30.38 9.82 23.39
N PHE A 402 -30.02 9.77 22.10
CA PHE A 402 -30.91 10.13 21.01
C PHE A 402 -31.13 8.98 20.00
N LEU A 403 -32.37 8.50 19.88
CA LEU A 403 -32.77 7.46 18.94
C LEU A 403 -32.47 7.82 17.47
N THR A 404 -32.56 9.11 17.11
CA THR A 404 -32.22 9.60 15.76
C THR A 404 -30.75 9.39 15.42
N LEU A 405 -29.85 9.55 16.40
CA LEU A 405 -28.40 9.35 16.25
C LEU A 405 -28.02 7.86 16.22
N GLN A 406 -28.86 6.96 16.76
CA GLN A 406 -28.71 5.52 16.57
C GLN A 406 -28.98 5.12 15.13
N ARG A 407 -29.99 5.72 14.48
CA ARG A 407 -30.30 5.48 13.06
C ARG A 407 -29.21 5.99 12.11
N LEU A 408 -28.29 6.83 12.58
CA LEU A 408 -27.19 7.43 11.78
C LEU A 408 -25.85 6.69 11.95
N GLU A 409 -25.86 5.41 12.34
CA GLU A 409 -24.63 4.63 12.51
C GLU A 409 -23.75 4.59 11.26
N PHE A 410 -24.34 4.38 10.09
CA PHE A 410 -23.62 4.37 8.81
C PHE A 410 -23.01 5.71 8.43
N LEU A 411 -23.55 6.83 8.94
CA LEU A 411 -22.98 8.16 8.69
C LEU A 411 -21.61 8.28 9.36
N ARG A 412 -21.45 7.77 10.59
CA ARG A 412 -20.17 7.77 11.32
C ARG A 412 -19.11 6.97 10.57
N LEU A 413 -19.48 5.79 10.09
CA LEU A 413 -18.61 4.93 9.28
C LEU A 413 -18.21 5.61 7.97
N MET A 414 -19.18 6.21 7.27
CA MET A 414 -18.97 6.94 6.03
C MET A 414 -18.02 8.13 6.22
N CYS A 415 -18.15 8.89 7.32
CA CYS A 415 -17.24 9.99 7.62
C CYS A 415 -15.78 9.49 7.72
N TYR A 416 -15.52 8.38 8.42
CA TYR A 416 -14.18 7.78 8.46
C TYR A 416 -13.70 7.39 7.07
N SER A 417 -14.50 6.65 6.31
CA SER A 417 -14.12 6.17 4.98
C SER A 417 -13.80 7.29 4.00
N VAL A 418 -14.67 8.30 3.91
CA VAL A 418 -14.53 9.42 2.96
C VAL A 418 -13.35 10.30 3.35
N TYR A 419 -13.27 10.69 4.62
CA TYR A 419 -12.19 11.55 5.09
C TYR A 419 -10.82 10.85 5.00
N CYS A 420 -10.72 9.58 5.40
CA CYS A 420 -9.47 8.83 5.27
C CYS A 420 -9.09 8.65 3.80
N SER A 421 -10.05 8.40 2.90
CA SER A 421 -9.79 8.29 1.47
C SER A 421 -9.21 9.58 0.86
N LEU A 422 -9.72 10.75 1.25
CA LEU A 422 -9.15 12.04 0.82
C LEU A 422 -7.67 12.17 1.21
N GLY A 423 -7.29 11.76 2.42
CA GLY A 423 -5.90 11.76 2.88
C GLY A 423 -5.02 10.81 2.07
N ILE A 424 -5.49 9.56 1.86
CA ILE A 424 -4.77 8.54 1.09
C ILE A 424 -4.57 8.98 -0.37
N VAL A 425 -5.60 9.55 -1.00
CA VAL A 425 -5.53 10.08 -2.37
C VAL A 425 -4.62 11.31 -2.46
N SER A 426 -4.69 12.24 -1.51
CA SER A 426 -3.79 13.42 -1.47
C SER A 426 -2.33 13.00 -1.35
N SER A 427 -2.06 12.05 -0.45
CA SER A 427 -0.74 11.50 -0.26
C SER A 427 -0.24 10.72 -1.49
N TRP A 428 -1.12 9.94 -2.15
CA TRP A 428 -0.76 9.23 -3.38
C TRP A 428 -0.35 10.22 -4.48
N ASN A 429 -1.12 11.29 -4.71
CA ASN A 429 -0.76 12.31 -5.71
C ASN A 429 0.61 12.96 -5.42
N SER A 430 0.87 13.21 -4.13
CA SER A 430 2.16 13.78 -3.68
C SER A 430 3.32 12.80 -3.94
N PHE A 431 3.13 11.52 -3.61
CA PHE A 431 4.10 10.46 -3.86
C PHE A 431 4.31 10.22 -5.36
N SER A 432 3.24 10.17 -6.16
CA SER A 432 3.30 10.03 -7.62
C SER A 432 4.09 11.16 -8.27
N TRP A 433 3.89 12.40 -7.83
CA TRP A 433 4.68 13.53 -8.30
C TRP A 433 6.18 13.32 -8.03
N LEU A 434 6.55 12.94 -6.81
CA LEU A 434 7.95 12.68 -6.43
C LEU A 434 8.52 11.46 -7.15
N TYR A 435 7.72 10.41 -7.37
CA TYR A 435 8.15 9.18 -8.02
C TYR A 435 8.47 9.38 -9.51
N PHE A 436 7.64 10.13 -10.24
CA PHE A 436 7.80 10.28 -11.68
C PHE A 436 8.60 11.50 -12.11
N LEU A 437 8.65 12.57 -11.31
CA LEU A 437 9.20 13.86 -11.75
C LEU A 437 10.43 14.30 -10.98
N ASP A 438 10.73 13.68 -9.83
CA ASP A 438 11.89 14.03 -9.02
C ASP A 438 12.86 12.83 -8.93
N ASP A 439 13.62 12.61 -10.00
CA ASP A 439 14.61 11.54 -10.09
C ASP A 439 15.65 11.59 -8.95
N SER A 440 15.92 12.78 -8.39
CA SER A 440 16.89 12.99 -7.30
C SER A 440 16.52 12.28 -5.99
N VAL A 441 15.24 11.97 -5.79
CA VAL A 441 14.76 11.22 -4.62
C VAL A 441 15.21 9.76 -4.67
N TRP A 442 15.37 9.21 -5.87
CA TRP A 442 15.56 7.77 -6.11
C TRP A 442 16.98 7.39 -6.54
N GLU A 443 17.89 8.36 -6.53
CA GLU A 443 19.31 8.17 -6.77
C GLU A 443 20.06 7.91 -5.45
N GLU A 444 21.04 7.00 -5.50
CA GLU A 444 21.88 6.69 -4.34
C GLU A 444 22.69 7.94 -3.95
N LYS A 445 22.44 8.48 -2.75
CA LYS A 445 23.09 9.71 -2.29
C LYS A 445 24.56 9.45 -1.96
N ASN A 446 25.45 10.27 -2.54
CA ASN A 446 26.92 10.13 -2.48
C ASN A 446 27.53 10.03 -1.06
N GLY A 447 26.81 10.41 0.00
CA GLY A 447 27.25 10.20 1.38
C GLY A 447 27.42 8.72 1.79
N ASP A 448 26.84 7.78 1.05
CA ASP A 448 27.03 6.33 1.26
C ASP A 448 28.22 5.74 0.45
N LYS A 449 28.86 6.52 -0.44
CA LYS A 449 30.01 6.05 -1.25
C LYS A 449 31.36 6.24 -0.57
N THR A 450 31.52 7.28 0.25
CA THR A 450 32.77 7.56 0.97
C THR A 450 33.03 6.61 2.13
N ASP A 451 32.00 5.89 2.59
CA ASP A 451 32.04 5.07 3.82
C ASP A 451 31.88 3.56 3.57
N ARG A 452 31.73 3.10 2.32
CA ARG A 452 31.76 1.66 2.01
C ARG A 452 33.21 1.25 1.72
N PRO A 453 33.81 0.30 2.47
CA PRO A 453 35.08 -0.27 2.05
C PRO A 453 34.88 -0.90 0.67
N GLU A 454 35.75 -0.53 -0.28
CA GLU A 454 35.79 -1.14 -1.60
C GLU A 454 35.82 -2.66 -1.43
N ARG A 455 34.82 -3.35 -2.01
CA ARG A 455 34.89 -4.82 -2.08
C ARG A 455 36.13 -5.16 -2.89
N PRO A 456 37.01 -6.07 -2.42
CA PRO A 456 38.12 -6.50 -3.23
C PRO A 456 37.55 -7.15 -4.49
N GLU A 457 37.81 -6.54 -5.64
CA GLU A 457 37.68 -7.21 -6.93
C GLU A 457 38.47 -8.51 -6.81
N ARG A 458 37.78 -9.65 -6.96
CA ARG A 458 38.45 -10.91 -7.22
C ARG A 458 39.09 -10.77 -8.60
N SER A 459 40.32 -10.27 -8.62
CA SER A 459 41.25 -10.44 -9.71
C SER A 459 41.41 -11.95 -9.90
N LEU A 460 40.72 -12.50 -10.89
CA LEU A 460 41.13 -13.74 -11.55
C LEU A 460 42.47 -13.40 -12.21
N VAL A 461 43.53 -13.56 -11.44
CA VAL A 461 44.90 -13.58 -11.94
C VAL A 461 45.02 -14.88 -12.73
N ASN A 462 45.32 -14.71 -14.02
CA ASN A 462 45.87 -15.76 -14.86
C ASN A 462 47.12 -16.31 -14.19
N GLU A 463 47.17 -17.62 -13.96
CA GLU A 463 48.33 -18.48 -14.15
C GLU A 463 47.88 -19.94 -14.26
#